data_AF-K9XKU2-F1
#
_entry.id   AF-K9XKU2-F1
#
_cell.length_a   1.000
_cell.length_b   1.000
_cell.length_c   1.000
_cell.angle_alpha   90.00
_cell.angle_beta   90.00
_cell.angle_gamma   90.00
#
_symmetry.space_group_name_H-M   'P 1'
#
loop_
_entity.id
_entity.type
_entity.pdbx_description
1 polymer ?
#
loop_
_entity_poly.entity_id
_entity_poly.type
_entity_poly.pdbx_seq_one_letter_code
_entity_poly.pdbx_strand_id
1 'polypeptide(L)'
;MSQTALNLTAIAIFLMTMTALLGPMFNLSPTLPAIATFSLLGLATLDSFSLQGKGGTLVLDWFASFSPQHRDRIVRHEAGHFLVAHLLGIPVTGYALSAWEALKQKQPGQGGVSFDDTEVASQLAQGTISTQLLDRYCTIWMAGVAAETLVYDRAEGGADDRQHLHTVLSSLGFSAASVELKQRFCSLQARNLLQQNWAAYEALINAMRQRADVAECRNLIDSLTVTSSPVI
;
A
#
# COMPACT_ATOMS: atom_id res chain seq x y z
N MET A 1 -5.80 -10.92 10.62
CA MET A 1 -5.99 -9.60 11.27
C MET A 1 -4.61 -9.03 11.57
N SER A 2 -4.36 -7.75 11.32
CA SER A 2 -3.06 -7.12 11.64
C SER A 2 -2.86 -7.06 13.16
N GLN A 3 -1.60 -7.06 13.62
CA GLN A 3 -1.28 -6.93 15.05
C GLN A 3 -1.91 -5.67 15.66
N THR A 4 -1.94 -4.58 14.89
CA THR A 4 -2.60 -3.32 15.26
C THR A 4 -4.09 -3.51 15.52
N ALA A 5 -4.79 -4.24 14.66
CA ALA A 5 -6.22 -4.51 14.85
C ALA A 5 -6.50 -5.32 16.11
N LEU A 6 -5.66 -6.32 16.39
CA LEU A 6 -5.79 -7.16 17.57
C LEU A 6 -5.49 -6.38 18.85
N ASN A 7 -4.44 -5.57 18.85
CA ASN A 7 -4.09 -4.69 19.96
C ASN A 7 -5.18 -3.64 20.23
N LEU A 8 -5.71 -2.99 19.19
CA LEU A 8 -6.75 -1.98 19.32
C LEU A 8 -8.05 -2.59 19.88
N THR A 9 -8.42 -3.77 19.38
CA THR A 9 -9.58 -4.52 19.89
C THR A 9 -9.39 -4.90 21.36
N ALA A 10 -8.21 -5.39 21.74
CA ALA A 10 -7.91 -5.74 23.12
C ALA A 10 -7.95 -4.52 24.06
N ILE A 11 -7.38 -3.38 23.64
CA ILE A 11 -7.44 -2.12 24.39
C ILE A 11 -8.88 -1.65 24.56
N ALA A 12 -9.70 -1.72 23.50
CA ALA A 12 -11.11 -1.34 23.56
C ALA A 12 -11.88 -2.21 24.56
N ILE A 13 -11.73 -3.54 24.48
CA ILE A 13 -12.37 -4.47 25.43
C ILE A 13 -11.89 -4.21 26.86
N PHE A 14 -10.59 -4.03 27.06
CA PHE A 14 -10.01 -3.73 28.37
C PHE A 14 -10.55 -2.42 28.95
N LEU A 15 -10.64 -1.35 28.16
CA LEU A 15 -11.19 -0.07 28.61
C LEU A 15 -12.68 -0.18 28.94
N MET A 16 -13.47 -0.89 28.12
CA MET A 16 -14.89 -1.09 28.39
C MET A 16 -15.10 -1.88 29.68
N THR A 17 -14.34 -2.95 29.88
CA THR A 17 -14.41 -3.80 31.08
C THR A 17 -13.93 -3.06 32.33
N MET A 18 -12.81 -2.33 32.26
CA MET A 18 -12.33 -1.50 33.37
C MET A 18 -13.31 -0.37 33.72
N THR A 19 -13.91 0.28 32.73
CA THR A 19 -14.90 1.33 32.97
C THR A 19 -16.18 0.75 33.59
N ALA A 20 -16.61 -0.44 33.17
CA ALA A 20 -17.77 -1.11 33.77
C ALA A 20 -17.52 -1.56 35.21
N LEU A 21 -16.31 -2.06 35.52
CA LEU A 21 -15.96 -2.60 36.85
C LEU A 21 -15.58 -1.50 37.85
N LEU A 22 -14.73 -0.55 37.43
CA LEU A 22 -14.16 0.48 38.32
C LEU A 22 -14.88 1.82 38.20
N GLY A 23 -15.63 2.08 37.11
CA GLY A 23 -16.34 3.33 36.90
C GLY A 23 -17.29 3.73 38.04
N PRO A 24 -18.06 2.81 38.64
CA PRO A 24 -18.89 3.12 39.79
C PRO A 24 -18.13 3.69 40.99
N MET A 25 -16.86 3.33 41.19
CA MET A 25 -16.03 3.89 42.27
C MET A 25 -15.69 5.37 42.05
N PHE A 26 -15.83 5.87 40.83
CA PHE A 26 -15.61 7.25 40.43
C PHE A 26 -16.92 7.99 40.07
N ASN A 27 -18.09 7.46 40.49
CA ASN A 27 -19.42 7.97 40.12
C ASN A 27 -19.70 7.98 38.61
N LEU A 28 -18.99 7.16 37.82
CA LEU A 28 -19.32 6.98 36.40
C LEU A 28 -20.48 5.99 36.27
N SER A 29 -21.50 6.38 35.50
CA SER A 29 -22.66 5.53 35.26
C SER A 29 -22.28 4.29 34.42
N PRO A 30 -22.75 3.09 34.78
CA PRO A 30 -22.62 1.88 33.95
C PRO A 30 -23.26 2.02 32.56
N THR A 31 -24.12 3.02 32.35
CA THR A 31 -24.72 3.32 31.05
C THR A 31 -23.69 3.85 30.03
N LEU A 32 -22.61 4.48 30.47
CA LEU A 32 -21.55 5.00 29.59
C LEU A 32 -20.87 3.89 28.77
N PRO A 33 -20.28 2.84 29.37
CA PRO A 33 -19.68 1.75 28.59
C PRO A 33 -20.72 0.99 27.77
N ALA A 34 -21.98 0.89 28.21
CA ALA A 34 -23.06 0.26 27.46
C ALA A 34 -23.40 1.03 26.17
N ILE A 35 -23.59 2.35 26.25
CA ILE A 35 -23.81 3.21 25.08
C ILE A 35 -22.63 3.15 24.13
N ALA A 36 -21.40 3.28 24.67
CA ALA A 36 -20.20 3.25 23.84
C ALA A 36 -20.03 1.92 23.09
N THR A 37 -20.32 0.79 23.75
CA THR A 37 -20.31 -0.55 23.11
C THR A 37 -21.39 -0.65 22.04
N PHE A 38 -22.61 -0.21 22.33
CA PHE A 38 -23.71 -0.23 21.37
C PHE A 38 -23.40 0.63 20.13
N SER A 39 -22.86 1.83 20.33
CA SER A 39 -22.43 2.72 19.25
C SER A 39 -21.30 2.10 18.42
N LEU A 40 -20.30 1.50 19.06
CA LEU A 40 -19.18 0.85 18.36
C LEU A 40 -19.67 -0.32 17.49
N LEU A 41 -20.55 -1.17 18.03
CA LEU A 41 -21.15 -2.28 17.28
C LEU A 41 -22.06 -1.80 16.15
N GLY A 42 -22.83 -0.74 16.39
CA GLY A 42 -23.67 -0.11 15.37
C GLY A 42 -22.83 0.43 14.21
N LEU A 43 -21.76 1.16 14.51
CA LEU A 43 -20.81 1.65 13.49
C LEU A 43 -20.12 0.51 12.74
N ALA A 44 -19.67 -0.53 13.44
CA ALA A 44 -19.03 -1.69 12.81
C ALA A 44 -19.99 -2.45 11.88
N THR A 45 -21.27 -2.54 12.27
CA THR A 45 -22.31 -3.17 11.44
C THR A 45 -22.61 -2.31 10.22
N LEU A 46 -22.77 -1.00 10.38
CA LEU A 46 -22.95 -0.07 9.26
C LEU A 46 -21.77 -0.13 8.28
N ASP A 47 -20.53 -0.16 8.79
CA ASP A 47 -19.33 -0.28 7.96
C ASP A 47 -19.26 -1.61 7.18
N SER A 48 -19.62 -2.72 7.83
CA SER A 48 -19.65 -4.04 7.20
C SER A 48 -20.68 -4.13 6.08
N PHE A 49 -21.88 -3.59 6.30
CA PHE A 49 -22.98 -3.65 5.34
C PHE A 49 -22.87 -2.59 4.23
N SER A 50 -22.46 -1.36 4.57
CA SER A 50 -22.47 -0.24 3.63
C SER A 50 -21.12 -0.02 2.95
N LEU A 51 -20.02 -0.18 3.68
CA LEU A 51 -18.67 0.19 3.23
C LEU A 51 -17.76 -1.02 3.03
N GLN A 52 -18.29 -2.24 3.16
CA GLN A 52 -17.54 -3.50 3.02
C GLN A 52 -16.30 -3.57 3.94
N GLY A 53 -16.36 -2.95 5.12
CA GLY A 53 -15.26 -2.93 6.08
C GLY A 53 -14.16 -1.89 5.81
N LYS A 54 -14.34 -1.01 4.80
CA LYS A 54 -13.33 0.01 4.45
C LYS A 54 -13.15 1.08 5.54
N GLY A 55 -14.20 1.42 6.28
CA GLY A 55 -14.13 2.37 7.39
C GLY A 55 -13.26 1.86 8.53
N GLY A 56 -13.41 0.59 8.91
CA GLY A 56 -12.54 -0.05 9.90
C GLY A 56 -11.07 -0.03 9.48
N THR A 57 -10.77 -0.29 8.20
CA THR A 57 -9.39 -0.24 7.69
C THR A 57 -8.80 1.18 7.74
N LEU A 58 -9.59 2.22 7.44
CA LEU A 58 -9.15 3.61 7.55
C LEU A 58 -8.75 3.99 8.99
N VAL A 59 -9.52 3.55 9.98
CA VAL A 59 -9.22 3.80 11.40
C VAL A 59 -7.95 3.05 11.82
N LEU A 60 -7.79 1.82 11.37
CA LEU A 60 -6.60 1.01 11.65
C LEU A 60 -5.34 1.63 11.02
N ASP A 61 -5.41 2.09 9.77
CA ASP A 61 -4.29 2.74 9.09
C ASP A 61 -3.94 4.08 9.73
N TRP A 62 -4.96 4.85 10.15
CA TRP A 62 -4.74 6.07 10.92
C TRP A 62 -4.02 5.78 12.23
N PHE A 63 -4.43 4.74 12.96
CA PHE A 63 -3.78 4.36 14.21
C PHE A 63 -2.36 3.81 13.98
N ALA A 64 -2.17 3.01 12.94
CA ALA A 64 -0.87 2.46 12.56
C ALA A 64 0.10 3.57 12.10
N SER A 65 -0.41 4.67 11.52
CA SER A 65 0.38 5.84 11.13
C SER A 65 1.06 6.54 12.32
N PHE A 66 0.63 6.31 13.57
CA PHE A 66 1.37 6.82 14.73
C PHE A 66 2.72 6.11 14.95
N SER A 67 2.94 4.93 14.35
CA SER A 67 4.23 4.25 14.39
C SER A 67 5.18 4.84 13.34
N PRO A 68 6.33 5.42 13.73
CA PRO A 68 7.33 5.93 12.79
C PRO A 68 7.86 4.85 11.85
N GLN A 69 8.01 3.62 12.35
CA GLN A 69 8.48 2.48 11.57
C GLN A 69 7.45 2.06 10.51
N HIS A 70 6.15 2.09 10.84
CA HIS A 70 5.10 1.75 9.88
C HIS A 70 5.01 2.79 8.76
N ARG A 71 5.12 4.09 9.10
CA ARG A 71 5.21 5.16 8.09
C ARG A 71 6.44 5.00 7.20
N ASP A 72 7.59 4.66 7.78
CA ASP A 72 8.82 4.43 7.01
C ASP A 72 8.65 3.26 6.02
N ARG A 73 8.05 2.15 6.47
CA ARG A 73 7.70 1.02 5.60
C ARG A 73 6.80 1.44 4.44
N ILE A 74 5.72 2.18 4.71
CA ILE A 74 4.80 2.64 3.66
C ILE A 74 5.54 3.52 2.65
N VAL A 75 6.30 4.54 3.08
CA VAL A 75 6.98 5.42 2.12
C VAL A 75 7.96 4.65 1.25
N ARG A 76 8.71 3.71 1.83
CA ARG A 76 9.63 2.84 1.08
C ARG A 76 8.87 1.94 0.09
N HIS A 77 7.75 1.38 0.52
CA HIS A 77 6.87 0.55 -0.32
C HIS A 77 6.39 1.34 -1.55
N GLU A 78 5.80 2.52 -1.33
CA GLU A 78 5.29 3.37 -2.41
C GLU A 78 6.40 3.95 -3.29
N ALA A 79 7.55 4.33 -2.71
CA ALA A 79 8.71 4.75 -3.48
C ALA A 79 9.24 3.63 -4.37
N GLY A 80 9.11 2.37 -3.94
CA GLY A 80 9.44 1.19 -4.73
C GLY A 80 8.60 1.11 -5.99
N HIS A 81 7.28 1.18 -5.85
CA HIS A 81 6.34 1.24 -6.97
C HIS A 81 6.63 2.40 -7.91
N PHE A 82 6.82 3.60 -7.35
CA PHE A 82 7.04 4.82 -8.13
C PHE A 82 8.31 4.71 -8.97
N LEU A 83 9.45 4.37 -8.36
CA LEU A 83 10.72 4.32 -9.07
C LEU A 83 10.71 3.25 -10.16
N VAL A 84 10.20 2.05 -9.86
CA VAL A 84 10.15 0.96 -10.84
C VAL A 84 9.23 1.30 -11.99
N ALA A 85 8.08 1.94 -11.74
CA ALA A 85 7.20 2.40 -12.81
C ALA A 85 7.88 3.43 -13.71
N HIS A 86 8.57 4.41 -13.13
CA HIS A 86 9.33 5.42 -13.88
C HIS A 86 10.41 4.78 -14.76
N LEU A 87 11.21 3.87 -14.20
CA LEU A 87 12.27 3.15 -14.95
C LEU A 87 11.72 2.27 -16.07
N LEU A 88 10.53 1.71 -15.88
CA LEU A 88 9.85 0.90 -16.89
C LEU A 88 9.01 1.74 -17.85
N GLY A 89 9.05 3.07 -17.77
CA GLY A 89 8.36 3.99 -18.68
C GLY A 89 6.83 3.97 -18.53
N ILE A 90 6.31 3.64 -17.34
CA ILE A 90 4.88 3.71 -17.02
C ILE A 90 4.64 5.03 -16.25
N PRO A 91 3.85 5.97 -16.80
CA PRO A 91 3.64 7.26 -16.17
C PRO A 91 2.96 7.14 -14.81
N VAL A 92 3.57 7.71 -13.78
CA VAL A 92 2.93 7.91 -12.48
C VAL A 92 2.07 9.17 -12.53
N THR A 93 0.81 9.05 -12.14
CA THR A 93 -0.18 10.15 -12.15
C THR A 93 -0.45 10.71 -10.76
N GLY A 94 -0.14 9.97 -9.70
CA GLY A 94 -0.37 10.35 -8.32
C GLY A 94 0.23 9.35 -7.34
N TYR A 95 0.32 9.73 -6.07
CA TYR A 95 0.62 8.79 -5.00
C TYR A 95 -0.04 9.23 -3.69
N ALA A 96 -0.32 8.26 -2.82
CA ALA A 96 -0.86 8.47 -1.48
C ALA A 96 -0.13 7.57 -0.49
N LEU A 97 0.42 8.15 0.60
CA LEU A 97 1.13 7.39 1.64
C LEU A 97 0.24 7.03 2.83
N SER A 98 -1.07 7.18 2.67
CA SER A 98 -2.08 6.74 3.64
C SER A 98 -3.44 6.60 2.97
N ALA A 99 -4.28 5.73 3.52
CA ALA A 99 -5.65 5.58 3.09
C ALA A 99 -6.47 6.87 3.21
N TRP A 100 -6.13 7.75 4.15
CA TRP A 100 -6.73 9.08 4.26
C TRP A 100 -6.40 9.99 3.07
N GLU A 101 -5.14 9.97 2.60
CA GLU A 101 -4.74 10.70 1.41
C GLU A 101 -5.39 10.15 0.15
N ALA A 102 -5.47 8.82 0.02
CA ALA A 102 -6.17 8.18 -1.09
C ALA A 102 -7.66 8.59 -1.13
N LEU A 103 -8.32 8.61 0.03
CA LEU A 103 -9.71 9.06 0.16
C LEU A 103 -9.89 10.52 -0.25
N LYS A 104 -8.98 11.42 0.18
CA LYS A 104 -9.01 12.84 -0.21
C LYS A 104 -8.81 13.02 -1.72
N GLN A 105 -8.00 12.17 -2.33
CA GLN A 105 -7.74 12.16 -3.78
C GLN A 105 -8.82 11.42 -4.58
N LYS A 106 -9.89 10.91 -3.94
CA LYS A 106 -10.95 10.08 -4.55
C LYS A 106 -10.40 8.84 -5.28
N GLN A 107 -9.24 8.34 -4.87
CA GLN A 107 -8.66 7.13 -5.43
C GLN A 107 -9.36 5.90 -4.83
N PRO A 108 -9.72 4.90 -5.64
CA PRO A 108 -10.23 3.64 -5.12
C PRO A 108 -9.08 2.84 -4.48
N GLY A 109 -8.87 2.93 -3.16
CA GLY A 109 -7.83 2.15 -2.47
C GLY A 109 -7.45 2.64 -1.07
N GLN A 110 -6.53 1.93 -0.41
CA GLN A 110 -5.99 2.23 0.94
C GLN A 110 -4.70 3.06 0.93
N GLY A 111 -4.41 3.80 -0.15
CA GLY A 111 -3.06 4.31 -0.42
C GLY A 111 -2.49 3.59 -1.63
N GLY A 112 -1.41 4.12 -2.20
CA GLY A 112 -0.80 3.55 -3.40
C GLY A 112 -0.26 4.59 -4.37
N VAL A 113 0.57 4.13 -5.31
CA VAL A 113 0.95 4.88 -6.52
C VAL A 113 -0.11 4.66 -7.61
N SER A 114 -0.58 5.74 -8.22
CA SER A 114 -1.49 5.72 -9.37
C SER A 114 -0.72 5.80 -10.67
N PHE A 115 -1.10 4.98 -11.64
CA PHE A 115 -0.46 4.89 -12.95
C PHE A 115 -1.43 5.32 -14.06
N ASP A 116 -0.87 5.72 -15.20
CA ASP A 116 -1.64 5.88 -16.42
C ASP A 116 -1.91 4.50 -17.04
N ASP A 117 -3.04 3.91 -16.70
CA ASP A 117 -3.45 2.57 -17.17
C ASP A 117 -4.12 2.58 -18.56
N THR A 118 -4.10 3.71 -19.28
CA THR A 118 -4.75 3.82 -20.60
C THR A 118 -4.21 2.82 -21.62
N GLU A 119 -2.90 2.56 -21.62
CA GLU A 119 -2.26 1.60 -22.52
C GLU A 119 -2.74 0.16 -22.21
N VAL A 120 -2.76 -0.24 -20.94
CA VAL A 120 -3.24 -1.55 -20.49
C VAL A 120 -4.72 -1.74 -20.75
N ALA A 121 -5.54 -0.73 -20.42
CA ALA A 121 -6.98 -0.76 -20.66
C ALA A 121 -7.29 -0.91 -22.15
N SER A 122 -6.53 -0.23 -23.03
CA SER A 122 -6.72 -0.33 -24.48
C SER A 122 -6.37 -1.72 -25.02
N GLN A 123 -5.27 -2.32 -24.55
CA GLN A 123 -4.82 -3.65 -24.98
C GLN A 123 -5.72 -4.77 -24.44
N LEU A 124 -6.21 -4.65 -23.20
CA LEU A 124 -7.21 -5.54 -22.63
C LEU A 124 -8.54 -5.47 -23.40
N ALA A 125 -8.99 -4.26 -23.77
CA ALA A 125 -10.20 -4.08 -24.58
C ALA A 125 -10.08 -4.70 -25.98
N GLN A 126 -8.86 -4.78 -26.52
CA GLN A 126 -8.54 -5.43 -27.79
C GLN A 126 -8.20 -6.93 -27.64
N GLY A 127 -8.32 -7.49 -26.43
CA GLY A 127 -8.05 -8.90 -26.14
C GLY A 127 -6.58 -9.33 -26.33
N THR A 128 -5.64 -8.38 -26.38
CA THR A 128 -4.23 -8.63 -26.69
C THR A 128 -3.34 -7.84 -25.73
N ILE A 129 -3.12 -8.36 -24.53
CA ILE A 129 -2.06 -7.83 -23.65
C ILE A 129 -0.70 -8.41 -24.09
N SER A 130 0.24 -7.54 -24.46
CA SER A 130 1.60 -8.01 -24.78
C SER A 130 2.27 -8.59 -23.54
N THR A 131 3.08 -9.63 -23.73
CA THR A 131 3.84 -10.25 -22.63
C THR A 131 4.80 -9.25 -21.98
N GLN A 132 5.38 -8.35 -22.77
CA GLN A 132 6.25 -7.29 -22.26
C GLN A 132 5.51 -6.30 -21.36
N LEU A 133 4.29 -5.87 -21.74
CA LEU A 133 3.50 -4.96 -20.92
C LEU A 133 3.05 -5.64 -19.63
N LEU A 134 2.60 -6.90 -19.72
CA LEU A 134 2.26 -7.70 -18.53
C LEU A 134 3.45 -7.82 -17.57
N ASP A 135 4.66 -8.05 -18.09
CA ASP A 135 5.87 -8.18 -17.28
C ASP A 135 6.25 -6.88 -16.59
N ARG A 136 6.09 -5.74 -17.28
CA ARG A 136 6.32 -4.41 -16.69
C ARG A 136 5.39 -4.18 -15.50
N TYR A 137 4.08 -4.42 -15.66
CA TYR A 137 3.09 -4.25 -14.60
C TYR A 137 3.27 -5.23 -13.44
N CYS A 138 3.57 -6.51 -13.72
CA CYS A 138 3.88 -7.47 -12.68
C CYS A 138 5.12 -7.06 -11.88
N THR A 139 6.13 -6.48 -12.53
CA THR A 139 7.32 -5.95 -11.87
C THR A 139 6.99 -4.75 -11.00
N ILE A 140 6.13 -3.84 -11.46
CA ILE A 140 5.65 -2.71 -10.66
C ILE A 140 4.89 -3.19 -9.44
N TRP A 141 3.91 -4.09 -9.56
CA TRP A 141 3.14 -4.59 -8.41
C TRP A 141 4.02 -5.32 -7.38
N MET A 142 5.12 -5.93 -7.81
CA MET A 142 6.06 -6.58 -6.88
C MET A 142 7.11 -5.63 -6.30
N ALA A 143 7.16 -4.37 -6.75
CA ALA A 143 8.20 -3.42 -6.36
C ALA A 143 8.12 -2.97 -4.91
N GLY A 144 6.91 -2.73 -4.37
CA GLY A 144 6.75 -2.38 -2.95
C GLY A 144 7.22 -3.49 -2.01
N VAL A 145 6.86 -4.74 -2.30
CA VAL A 145 7.35 -5.92 -1.56
C VAL A 145 8.87 -6.05 -1.65
N ALA A 146 9.44 -5.85 -2.84
CA ALA A 146 10.89 -5.89 -3.04
C ALA A 146 11.61 -4.79 -2.24
N ALA A 147 11.07 -3.57 -2.26
CA ALA A 147 11.57 -2.41 -1.53
C ALA A 147 11.58 -2.61 -0.01
N GLU A 148 10.49 -3.15 0.56
CA GLU A 148 10.46 -3.47 1.99
C GLU A 148 11.45 -4.59 2.35
N THR A 149 11.52 -5.64 1.52
CA THR A 149 12.40 -6.80 1.78
C THR A 149 13.87 -6.40 1.75
N LEU A 150 14.26 -5.45 0.91
CA LEU A 150 15.64 -4.94 0.85
C LEU A 150 16.10 -4.24 2.13
N VAL A 151 15.17 -3.68 2.92
CA VAL A 151 15.50 -2.86 4.11
C VAL A 151 15.21 -3.62 5.41
N TYR A 152 14.17 -4.43 5.45
CA TYR A 152 13.67 -5.05 6.68
C TYR A 152 13.70 -6.59 6.66
N ASP A 153 14.33 -7.20 5.65
CA ASP A 153 14.38 -8.66 5.39
C ASP A 153 13.01 -9.35 5.16
N ARG A 154 11.92 -8.66 5.45
CA ARG A 154 10.54 -9.12 5.30
C ARG A 154 9.59 -7.96 4.98
N ALA A 155 8.77 -8.16 3.96
CA ALA A 155 7.65 -7.29 3.67
C ALA A 155 6.47 -7.54 4.62
N GLU A 156 5.91 -6.46 5.14
CA GLU A 156 4.65 -6.47 5.90
C GLU A 156 3.46 -6.03 5.03
N GLY A 157 3.70 -5.20 4.00
CA GLY A 157 2.72 -4.80 3.00
C GLY A 157 2.63 -5.71 1.76
N GLY A 158 1.90 -5.23 0.75
CA GLY A 158 1.80 -5.88 -0.57
C GLY A 158 0.97 -7.17 -0.62
N ALA A 159 0.06 -7.37 0.33
CA ALA A 159 -0.95 -8.43 0.23
C ALA A 159 -1.93 -8.11 -0.91
N ASP A 160 -2.38 -6.86 -0.99
CA ASP A 160 -3.31 -6.39 -2.02
C ASP A 160 -2.67 -6.44 -3.41
N ASP A 161 -1.41 -6.02 -3.57
CA ASP A 161 -0.70 -6.09 -4.86
C ASP A 161 -0.55 -7.53 -5.36
N ARG A 162 -0.17 -8.45 -4.46
CA ARG A 162 -0.06 -9.88 -4.79
C ARG A 162 -1.42 -10.47 -5.16
N GLN A 163 -2.48 -10.07 -4.46
CA GLN A 163 -3.83 -10.53 -4.75
C GLN A 163 -4.36 -9.98 -6.08
N HIS A 164 -4.10 -8.70 -6.38
CA HIS A 164 -4.40 -8.09 -7.67
C HIS A 164 -3.67 -8.80 -8.80
N LEU A 165 -2.34 -8.97 -8.67
CA LEU A 165 -1.53 -9.71 -9.64
C LEU A 165 -2.05 -11.15 -9.82
N HIS A 166 -2.38 -11.84 -8.72
CA HIS A 166 -2.94 -13.18 -8.78
C HIS A 166 -4.26 -13.20 -9.56
N THR A 167 -5.15 -12.25 -9.31
CA THR A 167 -6.45 -12.14 -9.98
C THR A 167 -6.28 -11.91 -11.47
N VAL A 168 -5.39 -10.97 -11.85
CA VAL A 168 -5.09 -10.64 -13.25
C VAL A 168 -4.49 -11.85 -13.97
N LEU A 169 -3.42 -12.45 -13.44
CA LEU A 169 -2.79 -13.61 -14.10
C LEU A 169 -3.71 -14.82 -14.18
N SER A 170 -4.53 -15.07 -13.16
CA SER A 170 -5.53 -16.14 -13.19
C SER A 170 -6.56 -15.91 -14.30
N SER A 171 -6.99 -14.67 -14.50
CA SER A 171 -7.92 -14.31 -15.59
C SER A 171 -7.32 -14.51 -16.99
N LEU A 172 -5.98 -14.46 -17.08
CA LEU A 172 -5.22 -14.74 -18.31
C LEU A 172 -4.89 -16.23 -18.49
N GLY A 173 -5.39 -17.11 -17.61
CA GLY A 173 -5.24 -18.57 -17.72
C GLY A 173 -3.99 -19.16 -17.07
N PHE A 174 -3.28 -18.39 -16.23
CA PHE A 174 -2.13 -18.91 -15.49
C PHE A 174 -2.58 -19.86 -14.37
N SER A 175 -1.83 -20.95 -14.19
CA SER A 175 -2.01 -21.82 -13.02
C SER A 175 -1.48 -21.16 -11.76
N ALA A 176 -1.98 -21.55 -10.57
CA ALA A 176 -1.53 -21.00 -9.28
C ALA A 176 0.01 -21.08 -9.11
N ALA A 177 0.62 -22.22 -9.50
CA ALA A 177 2.08 -22.38 -9.46
C ALA A 177 2.80 -21.40 -10.41
N SER A 178 2.24 -21.14 -11.59
CA SER A 178 2.82 -20.18 -12.54
C SER A 178 2.69 -18.74 -12.04
N VAL A 179 1.59 -18.41 -11.35
CA VAL A 179 1.40 -17.12 -10.69
C VAL A 179 2.46 -16.91 -9.61
N GLU A 180 2.69 -17.88 -8.74
CA GLU A 180 3.71 -17.77 -7.69
C GLU A 180 5.12 -17.61 -8.27
N LEU A 181 5.46 -18.38 -9.30
CA LEU A 181 6.73 -18.24 -10.00
C LEU A 181 6.89 -16.84 -10.62
N LYS A 182 5.82 -16.32 -11.24
CA LYS A 182 5.80 -14.98 -11.82
C LYS A 182 5.99 -13.90 -10.76
N GLN A 183 5.30 -14.00 -9.62
CA GLN A 183 5.47 -13.07 -8.49
C GLN A 183 6.92 -13.04 -7.99
N ARG A 184 7.54 -14.22 -7.80
CA ARG A 184 8.94 -14.31 -7.36
C ARG A 184 9.89 -13.71 -8.39
N PHE A 185 9.70 -14.04 -9.67
CA PHE A 185 10.52 -13.50 -10.76
C PHE A 185 10.44 -11.98 -10.84
N CYS A 186 9.22 -11.43 -10.87
CA CYS A 186 9.00 -9.98 -10.93
C CYS A 186 9.50 -9.26 -9.68
N SER A 187 9.41 -9.89 -8.50
CA SER A 187 10.02 -9.35 -7.27
C SER A 187 11.54 -9.28 -7.35
N LEU A 188 12.20 -10.29 -7.92
CA LEU A 188 13.65 -10.27 -8.16
C LEU A 188 14.05 -9.19 -9.19
N GLN A 189 13.26 -9.02 -10.25
CA GLN A 189 13.48 -7.98 -11.25
C GLN A 189 13.35 -6.58 -10.63
N ALA A 190 12.28 -6.34 -9.86
CA ALA A 190 12.08 -5.08 -9.16
C ALA A 190 13.20 -4.81 -8.16
N ARG A 191 13.62 -5.83 -7.40
CA ARG A 191 14.78 -5.74 -6.50
C ARG A 191 16.03 -5.28 -7.23
N ASN A 192 16.36 -5.88 -8.38
CA ASN A 192 17.54 -5.47 -9.15
C ASN A 192 17.46 -4.01 -9.60
N LEU A 193 16.30 -3.56 -10.10
CA LEU A 193 16.09 -2.17 -10.50
C LEU A 193 16.29 -1.20 -9.32
N LEU A 194 15.74 -1.54 -8.15
CA LEU A 194 15.89 -0.74 -6.92
C LEU A 194 17.34 -0.67 -6.47
N GLN A 195 18.07 -1.80 -6.48
CA GLN A 195 19.47 -1.84 -6.06
C GLN A 195 20.39 -1.08 -7.03
N GLN A 196 20.14 -1.18 -8.34
CA GLN A 196 20.90 -0.45 -9.36
C GLN A 196 20.67 1.07 -9.31
N ASN A 197 19.51 1.49 -8.82
CA ASN A 197 19.13 2.90 -8.73
C ASN A 197 18.96 3.35 -7.26
N TRP A 198 19.76 2.79 -6.35
CA TRP A 198 19.59 2.99 -4.91
C TRP A 198 19.64 4.47 -4.48
N ALA A 199 20.54 5.25 -5.06
CA ALA A 199 20.64 6.68 -4.77
C ALA A 199 19.37 7.45 -5.18
N ALA A 200 18.80 7.13 -6.34
CA ALA A 200 17.53 7.70 -6.80
C ALA A 200 16.36 7.26 -5.90
N TYR A 201 16.36 6.00 -5.47
CA TYR A 201 15.37 5.45 -4.55
C TYR A 201 15.39 6.17 -3.18
N GLU A 202 16.57 6.37 -2.59
CA GLU A 202 16.71 7.09 -1.31
C GLU A 202 16.30 8.57 -1.42
N ALA A 203 16.68 9.23 -2.51
CA ALA A 203 16.29 10.60 -2.78
C ALA A 203 14.75 10.71 -2.94
N LEU A 204 14.14 9.78 -3.66
CA LEU A 204 12.70 9.70 -3.85
C LEU A 204 11.95 9.49 -2.53
N ILE A 205 12.43 8.60 -1.66
CA ILE A 205 11.86 8.41 -0.31
C ILE A 205 11.83 9.74 0.45
N ASN A 206 12.92 10.50 0.41
CA ASN A 206 13.00 11.78 1.10
C ASN A 206 12.03 12.83 0.52
N ALA A 207 11.92 12.89 -0.81
CA ALA A 207 10.96 13.77 -1.49
C ALA A 207 9.51 13.40 -1.13
N MET A 208 9.17 12.10 -1.16
CA MET A 208 7.83 11.62 -0.81
C MET A 208 7.50 11.85 0.68
N ARG A 209 8.46 11.72 1.59
CA ARG A 209 8.29 12.11 3.01
C ARG A 209 7.95 13.59 3.17
N GLN A 210 8.52 14.44 2.32
CA GLN A 210 8.26 15.89 2.28
C GLN A 210 6.97 16.24 1.50
N ARG A 211 6.25 15.26 0.97
CA ARG A 211 5.05 15.45 0.15
C ARG A 211 5.30 16.23 -1.14
N ALA A 212 6.49 16.07 -1.72
CA ALA A 212 6.83 16.60 -3.03
C ALA A 212 5.82 16.12 -4.08
N ASP A 213 5.51 16.94 -5.07
CA ASP A 213 4.56 16.53 -6.11
C ASP A 213 5.16 15.47 -7.06
N VAL A 214 4.31 14.89 -7.92
CA VAL A 214 4.74 13.85 -8.87
C VAL A 214 5.79 14.39 -9.85
N ALA A 215 5.69 15.65 -10.27
CA ALA A 215 6.62 16.24 -11.23
C ALA A 215 8.00 16.45 -10.60
N GLU A 216 8.06 16.94 -9.37
CA GLU A 216 9.27 17.06 -8.58
C GLU A 216 9.95 15.70 -8.37
N CYS A 217 9.18 14.68 -7.98
CA CYS A 217 9.70 13.31 -7.83
C CYS A 217 10.26 12.76 -9.14
N ARG A 218 9.58 12.97 -10.28
CA ARG A 218 10.07 12.52 -11.60
C ARG A 218 11.36 13.21 -12.01
N ASN A 219 11.41 14.54 -11.89
CA ASN A 219 12.60 15.33 -12.21
C ASN A 219 13.81 14.91 -11.35
N LEU A 220 13.56 14.59 -10.08
CA LEU A 220 14.58 14.08 -9.16
C LEU A 220 15.15 12.74 -9.65
N ILE A 221 14.28 11.79 -10.02
CA ILE A 221 14.73 10.49 -10.56
C ILE A 221 15.53 10.68 -11.85
N ASP A 222 15.04 11.49 -12.78
CA ASP A 222 15.73 11.76 -14.06
C ASP A 222 17.13 12.33 -13.83
N SER A 223 17.27 13.26 -12.89
CA SER A 223 18.58 13.88 -12.58
C SER A 223 19.61 12.88 -12.04
N LEU A 224 19.17 11.83 -11.35
CA LEU A 224 20.03 10.84 -10.70
C LEU A 224 20.27 9.58 -11.55
N THR A 225 19.38 9.30 -12.50
CA THR A 225 19.47 8.13 -13.39
C THR A 225 20.17 8.46 -14.71
N VAL A 226 20.13 9.71 -15.17
CA VAL A 226 20.89 10.15 -16.36
C VAL A 226 22.40 10.19 -16.08
N THR A 227 22.82 10.43 -14.85
CA THR A 227 24.24 10.47 -14.44
C THR A 227 24.95 9.10 -14.38
N SER A 228 24.22 7.99 -14.52
CA SER A 228 24.77 6.62 -14.41
C SER A 228 24.87 5.87 -15.75
N SER A 229 24.57 6.50 -16.88
CA SER A 229 24.85 5.92 -18.20
C SER A 229 26.31 6.15 -18.58
N PRO A 230 27.14 5.10 -18.81
CA PRO A 230 28.44 5.30 -19.41
C PRO A 230 28.21 5.76 -20.86
N VAL A 231 28.84 6.86 -21.23
CA VAL A 231 29.04 7.22 -22.63
C VAL A 231 29.90 6.11 -23.23
N ILE A 232 29.24 5.30 -24.08
CA ILE A 232 29.74 4.36 -25.11
C ILE A 232 31.15 3.80 -24.91
#